data_AF-A0A967BHC6-F1
#
_entry.id   AF-A0A967BHC6-F1
#
_cell.length_a   1.000
_cell.length_b   1.000
_cell.length_c   1.000
_cell.angle_alpha   90.00
_cell.angle_beta   90.00
_cell.angle_gamma   90.00
#
_symmetry.space_group_name_H-M   'P 1'
#
loop_
_entity.id
_entity.type
_entity.pdbx_description
1 polymer ?
#
loop_
_entity_poly.entity_id
_entity_poly.type
_entity_poly.pdbx_seq_one_letter_code
_entity_poly.pdbx_strand_id
1 'polypeptide(L)'
;GADTEIRVEQNITYTENLEVPATFNSGSLAILGGWDATFSTRDPDPEHTVLDGGATWRVLEIAITGGSFLIDGFTLTNGVGSGAGIFISQAAVTNTAHIVIRNNWVAENHLLQQPAADGGGINAVLNGTMRLEILDCLVYANTATTWNQGSARGGGLFFFLRGNSSILVEGCDIHENSVESDGGSRMAGGMFLETQDDSTGVVRDTFLFGNSILGTGTSEGSGGFFRTHEGSSMEVVQSGWAANEVDGGDATPQLVIEGLRESSLRMADSGLAQGDAGGLDILAASTAIVHLVNMTVADHPGTGILATQEDTSTLAIYNTIAYGNGTDLTTSGTVDTGSNLVGVDPLFVDPTTLDYYLTEGSPAENMGDNYPPGGLSPVDVEGSSRVVDGIVDIGFAEGIDVIFACSFETGDISTWVDDGA
;
A
#
# COMPACT_ATOMS: atom_id res chain seq x y z
N GLY A 1 -13.10 -28.27 -10.51
CA GLY A 1 -12.78 -27.73 -11.83
C GLY A 1 -11.61 -28.49 -12.40
N ALA A 2 -11.52 -28.60 -13.72
CA ALA A 2 -10.25 -28.87 -14.37
C ALA A 2 -9.42 -27.57 -14.39
N ASP A 3 -8.10 -27.69 -14.42
CA ASP A 3 -7.21 -26.54 -14.58
C ASP A 3 -7.43 -25.94 -15.97
N THR A 4 -7.70 -24.63 -16.01
CA THR A 4 -8.06 -23.91 -17.24
C THR A 4 -7.16 -22.69 -17.39
N GLU A 5 -6.58 -22.54 -18.56
CA GLU A 5 -5.81 -21.36 -18.97
C GLU A 5 -6.54 -20.68 -20.14
N ILE A 6 -6.80 -19.38 -20.00
CA ILE A 6 -7.33 -18.52 -21.05
C ILE A 6 -6.19 -17.60 -21.49
N ARG A 7 -5.78 -17.73 -22.75
CA ARG A 7 -4.78 -16.87 -23.39
C ARG A 7 -5.48 -15.77 -24.16
N VAL A 8 -5.14 -14.52 -23.87
CA VAL A 8 -5.72 -13.35 -24.50
C VAL A 8 -4.70 -12.72 -25.44
N GLU A 9 -5.15 -12.43 -26.67
CA GLU A 9 -4.31 -11.88 -27.71
C GLU A 9 -3.93 -10.43 -27.38
N GLN A 10 -2.66 -10.10 -27.64
CA GLN A 10 -2.07 -8.80 -27.39
C GLN A 10 -2.36 -7.78 -28.50
N ASN A 11 -2.08 -6.51 -28.23
CA ASN A 11 -2.39 -5.34 -29.06
C ASN A 11 -3.88 -5.18 -29.38
N ILE A 12 -4.75 -5.60 -28.46
CA ILE A 12 -6.21 -5.50 -28.58
C ILE A 12 -6.79 -4.87 -27.31
N THR A 13 -7.74 -3.95 -27.50
CA THR A 13 -8.64 -3.45 -26.46
C THR A 13 -9.95 -4.21 -26.53
N TYR A 14 -10.28 -4.88 -25.44
CA TYR A 14 -11.51 -5.63 -25.24
C TYR A 14 -12.47 -4.77 -24.43
N THR A 15 -13.47 -4.17 -25.10
CA THR A 15 -14.53 -3.43 -24.41
C THR A 15 -15.58 -4.40 -23.86
N GLU A 16 -15.30 -4.95 -22.69
CA GLU A 16 -16.16 -5.91 -22.00
C GLU A 16 -15.97 -5.86 -20.48
N ASN A 17 -16.99 -6.34 -19.76
CA ASN A 17 -16.96 -6.52 -18.32
C ASN A 17 -16.93 -8.03 -18.03
N LEU A 18 -15.94 -8.48 -17.25
CA LEU A 18 -15.74 -9.89 -16.94
C LEU A 18 -16.32 -10.26 -15.58
N GLU A 19 -16.88 -11.45 -15.47
CA GLU A 19 -17.35 -12.03 -14.21
C GLU A 19 -16.80 -13.45 -14.05
N VAL A 20 -16.13 -13.72 -12.93
CA VAL A 20 -15.81 -15.06 -12.46
C VAL A 20 -16.83 -15.46 -11.40
N PRO A 21 -17.85 -16.26 -11.75
CA PRO A 21 -19.03 -16.42 -10.90
C PRO A 21 -18.76 -17.30 -9.68
N ALA A 22 -19.59 -17.16 -8.65
CA ALA A 22 -19.53 -17.94 -7.41
C ALA A 22 -19.70 -19.46 -7.59
N THR A 23 -20.19 -19.89 -8.76
CA THR A 23 -20.23 -21.31 -9.15
C THR A 23 -18.84 -21.90 -9.38
N PHE A 24 -17.81 -21.08 -9.58
CA PHE A 24 -16.42 -21.51 -9.55
C PHE A 24 -15.98 -21.71 -8.10
N ASN A 25 -15.83 -22.98 -7.72
CA ASN A 25 -15.61 -23.39 -6.33
C ASN A 25 -14.49 -24.42 -6.14
N SER A 26 -13.79 -24.77 -7.23
CA SER A 26 -12.72 -25.78 -7.25
C SER A 26 -11.95 -25.78 -8.58
N GLY A 27 -10.69 -26.23 -8.57
CA GLY A 27 -9.78 -26.19 -9.72
C GLY A 27 -9.04 -24.86 -9.82
N SER A 28 -8.33 -24.64 -10.92
CA SER A 28 -7.64 -23.39 -11.21
C SER A 28 -8.14 -22.75 -12.51
N LEU A 29 -8.20 -21.43 -12.51
CA LEU A 29 -8.47 -20.60 -13.70
C LEU A 29 -7.40 -19.50 -13.79
N ALA A 30 -6.65 -19.48 -14.88
CA ALA A 30 -5.72 -18.41 -15.20
C ALA A 30 -6.20 -17.66 -16.45
N ILE A 31 -6.21 -16.34 -16.39
CA ILE A 31 -6.43 -15.44 -17.54
C ILE A 31 -5.13 -14.68 -17.75
N LEU A 32 -4.52 -14.85 -18.92
CA LEU A 32 -3.17 -14.35 -19.22
C LEU A 32 -3.21 -13.47 -20.46
N GLY A 33 -2.83 -12.20 -20.31
CA GLY A 33 -2.67 -11.25 -21.40
C GLY A 33 -1.32 -11.41 -22.08
N GLY A 34 -1.16 -10.74 -23.23
CA GLY A 34 0.13 -10.62 -23.89
C GLY A 34 0.46 -11.67 -24.94
N TRP A 35 -0.51 -12.49 -25.37
CA TRP A 35 -0.22 -13.55 -26.35
C TRP A 35 -0.21 -13.05 -27.78
N ASP A 36 0.73 -13.51 -28.60
CA ASP A 36 0.66 -13.29 -30.04
C ASP A 36 -0.60 -13.92 -30.68
N ALA A 37 -0.94 -13.53 -31.91
CA ALA A 37 -2.11 -14.03 -32.65
C ALA A 37 -2.12 -15.56 -32.89
N THR A 38 -1.00 -16.24 -32.64
CA THR A 38 -0.87 -17.70 -32.75
C THR A 38 -0.92 -18.40 -31.39
N PHE A 39 -1.02 -17.64 -30.30
CA PHE A 39 -0.96 -18.08 -28.92
C PHE A 39 0.28 -18.92 -28.61
N SER A 40 1.41 -18.55 -29.22
CA SER A 40 2.68 -19.30 -29.16
C SER A 40 3.75 -18.62 -28.30
N THR A 41 3.77 -17.29 -28.31
CA THR A 41 4.66 -16.44 -27.52
C THR A 41 3.83 -15.50 -26.66
N ARG A 42 4.28 -15.24 -25.43
CA ARG A 42 3.67 -14.29 -24.50
C ARG A 42 4.66 -13.17 -24.19
N ASP A 43 4.18 -11.94 -24.24
CA ASP A 43 4.82 -10.74 -23.72
C ASP A 43 3.90 -10.14 -22.64
N PRO A 44 4.22 -10.29 -21.34
CA PRO A 44 3.28 -10.00 -20.26
C PRO A 44 3.10 -8.50 -19.97
N ASP A 45 3.66 -7.59 -20.78
CA ASP A 45 3.48 -6.15 -20.61
C ASP A 45 1.97 -5.78 -20.53
N PRO A 46 1.51 -5.19 -19.41
CA PRO A 46 0.11 -4.80 -19.23
C PRO A 46 -0.44 -3.83 -20.29
N GLU A 47 0.40 -3.04 -20.96
CA GLU A 47 -0.04 -2.13 -22.03
C GLU A 47 -0.57 -2.88 -23.25
N HIS A 48 -0.08 -4.10 -23.47
CA HIS A 48 -0.42 -4.84 -24.66
C HIS A 48 -1.80 -5.49 -24.61
N THR A 49 -2.46 -5.61 -23.46
CA THR A 49 -3.79 -6.24 -23.39
C THR A 49 -4.70 -5.43 -22.48
N VAL A 50 -5.69 -4.75 -23.07
CA VAL A 50 -6.56 -3.82 -22.35
C VAL A 50 -7.96 -4.41 -22.20
N LEU A 51 -8.45 -4.48 -20.96
CA LEU A 51 -9.85 -4.68 -20.61
C LEU A 51 -10.46 -3.30 -20.29
N ASP A 52 -11.35 -2.84 -21.14
CA ASP A 52 -12.04 -1.55 -21.02
C ASP A 52 -13.49 -1.78 -20.58
N GLY A 53 -13.81 -1.31 -19.37
CA GLY A 53 -15.15 -1.45 -18.77
C GLY A 53 -16.24 -0.63 -19.46
N GLY A 54 -15.89 0.22 -20.44
CA GLY A 54 -16.79 0.99 -21.28
C GLY A 54 -17.62 2.04 -20.54
N ALA A 55 -17.23 2.39 -19.32
CA ALA A 55 -18.02 3.15 -18.36
C ALA A 55 -19.43 2.56 -18.10
N THR A 56 -19.62 1.25 -18.30
CA THR A 56 -20.93 0.60 -18.12
C THR A 56 -21.05 -0.20 -16.84
N TRP A 57 -19.95 -0.76 -16.36
CA TRP A 57 -19.87 -1.55 -15.15
C TRP A 57 -18.41 -1.61 -14.68
N ARG A 58 -18.12 -2.40 -13.64
CA ARG A 58 -16.75 -2.67 -13.23
C ARG A 58 -16.04 -3.53 -14.26
N VAL A 59 -14.73 -3.41 -14.40
CA VAL A 59 -13.98 -4.15 -15.44
C VAL A 59 -13.98 -5.65 -15.14
N LEU A 60 -13.71 -6.03 -13.89
CA LEU A 60 -13.65 -7.43 -13.46
C LEU A 60 -14.34 -7.65 -12.11
N GLU A 61 -15.25 -8.63 -12.07
CA GLU A 61 -15.82 -9.17 -10.83
C GLU A 61 -15.33 -10.58 -10.56
N ILE A 62 -14.83 -10.83 -9.34
CA ILE A 62 -14.36 -12.14 -8.88
C ILE A 62 -15.21 -12.55 -7.67
N ALA A 63 -16.05 -13.58 -7.86
CA ALA A 63 -16.99 -14.05 -6.85
C ALA A 63 -16.73 -15.50 -6.39
N ILE A 64 -15.53 -16.03 -6.64
CA ILE A 64 -15.22 -17.46 -6.43
C ILE A 64 -15.43 -17.89 -4.97
N THR A 65 -15.95 -19.11 -4.78
CA THR A 65 -16.20 -19.69 -3.44
C THR A 65 -15.19 -20.78 -3.05
N GLY A 66 -14.20 -21.03 -3.92
CA GLY A 66 -13.11 -21.97 -3.74
C GLY A 66 -12.27 -22.14 -5.00
N GLY A 67 -11.13 -22.83 -4.91
CA GLY A 67 -10.19 -23.00 -6.01
C GLY A 67 -9.21 -21.83 -6.13
N SER A 68 -8.53 -21.71 -7.27
CA SER A 68 -7.62 -20.61 -7.53
C SER A 68 -7.97 -19.82 -8.79
N PHE A 69 -7.77 -18.50 -8.74
CA PHE A 69 -7.91 -17.58 -9.86
C PHE A 69 -6.65 -16.73 -10.00
N LEU A 70 -6.12 -16.62 -11.23
CA LEU A 70 -5.00 -15.76 -11.59
C LEU A 70 -5.41 -14.85 -12.74
N ILE A 71 -5.11 -13.55 -12.62
CA ILE A 71 -5.10 -12.61 -13.74
C ILE A 71 -3.71 -11.94 -13.84
N ASP A 72 -3.14 -11.93 -15.05
CA ASP A 72 -1.77 -11.49 -15.29
C ASP A 72 -1.56 -10.85 -16.66
N GLY A 73 -0.97 -9.66 -16.70
CA GLY A 73 -0.55 -8.94 -17.90
C GLY A 73 -1.69 -8.17 -18.56
N PHE A 74 -2.51 -7.45 -17.78
CA PHE A 74 -3.63 -6.65 -18.29
C PHE A 74 -3.60 -5.22 -17.79
N THR A 75 -4.05 -4.30 -18.63
CA THR A 75 -4.60 -3.01 -18.20
C THR A 75 -6.10 -3.14 -18.00
N LEU A 76 -6.61 -2.75 -16.83
CA LEU A 76 -8.03 -2.73 -16.47
C LEU A 76 -8.47 -1.28 -16.24
N THR A 77 -9.31 -0.75 -17.13
CA THR A 77 -9.61 0.69 -17.17
C THR A 77 -11.07 1.02 -17.47
N ASN A 78 -11.44 2.28 -17.24
CA ASN A 78 -12.73 2.87 -17.59
C ASN A 78 -13.91 2.07 -17.01
N GLY A 79 -13.70 1.46 -15.85
CA GLY A 79 -14.73 0.82 -15.07
C GLY A 79 -15.51 1.83 -14.23
N VAL A 80 -16.72 1.43 -13.83
CA VAL A 80 -17.59 2.17 -12.90
C VAL A 80 -18.23 1.25 -11.87
N GLY A 81 -18.70 1.81 -10.76
CA GLY A 81 -19.30 1.05 -9.65
C GLY A 81 -18.27 0.54 -8.65
N SER A 82 -18.71 -0.11 -7.57
CA SER A 82 -17.84 -0.49 -6.44
C SER A 82 -16.71 -1.42 -6.90
N GLY A 83 -15.45 -1.07 -6.59
CA GLY A 83 -14.30 -1.76 -7.20
C GLY A 83 -14.30 -1.56 -8.71
N ALA A 84 -14.30 -0.30 -9.15
CA ALA A 84 -14.60 0.05 -10.54
C ALA A 84 -13.64 -0.65 -11.51
N GLY A 85 -12.36 -0.79 -11.16
CA GLY A 85 -11.45 -1.72 -11.84
C GLY A 85 -11.78 -3.17 -11.50
N ILE A 86 -11.45 -3.58 -10.28
CA ILE A 86 -11.61 -4.97 -9.81
C ILE A 86 -12.46 -5.01 -8.54
N PHE A 87 -13.48 -5.87 -8.55
CA PHE A 87 -14.28 -6.16 -7.36
C PHE A 87 -14.20 -7.63 -6.97
N ILE A 88 -13.78 -7.88 -5.74
CA ILE A 88 -13.77 -9.22 -5.14
C ILE A 88 -14.92 -9.29 -4.14
N SER A 89 -15.96 -10.03 -4.52
CA SER A 89 -17.20 -10.07 -3.74
C SER A 89 -17.11 -11.07 -2.59
N GLN A 90 -17.78 -10.72 -1.49
CA GLN A 90 -17.95 -11.59 -0.33
C GLN A 90 -18.95 -12.72 -0.66
N ALA A 91 -18.52 -13.73 -1.42
CA ALA A 91 -19.32 -14.94 -1.58
C ALA A 91 -19.30 -15.75 -0.27
N ALA A 92 -20.38 -16.46 0.06
CA ALA A 92 -20.40 -17.36 1.22
C ALA A 92 -19.36 -18.46 1.00
N VAL A 93 -18.18 -18.28 1.61
CA VAL A 93 -17.01 -19.13 1.40
C VAL A 93 -17.29 -20.48 2.04
N THR A 94 -17.45 -21.51 1.21
CA THR A 94 -17.59 -22.90 1.68
C THR A 94 -16.26 -23.65 1.60
N ASN A 95 -15.33 -23.18 0.76
CA ASN A 95 -14.00 -23.73 0.53
C ASN A 95 -12.94 -22.62 0.48
N THR A 96 -11.67 -22.96 0.70
CA THR A 96 -10.57 -22.00 0.51
C THR A 96 -10.49 -21.52 -0.94
N ALA A 97 -10.54 -20.20 -1.13
CA ALA A 97 -10.33 -19.53 -2.41
C ALA A 97 -9.00 -18.77 -2.40
N HIS A 98 -8.25 -18.84 -3.49
CA HIS A 98 -6.98 -18.15 -3.66
C HIS A 98 -7.02 -17.30 -4.93
N ILE A 99 -6.87 -15.99 -4.78
CA ILE A 99 -6.93 -15.01 -5.87
C ILE A 99 -5.56 -14.36 -5.98
N VAL A 100 -5.01 -14.34 -7.20
CA VAL A 100 -3.74 -13.67 -7.51
C VAL A 100 -3.99 -12.66 -8.63
N ILE A 101 -3.69 -11.39 -8.35
CA ILE A 101 -3.66 -10.29 -9.30
C ILE A 101 -2.19 -9.92 -9.45
N ARG A 102 -1.57 -10.22 -10.58
CA ARG A 102 -0.13 -10.02 -10.76
C ARG A 102 0.18 -9.24 -12.03
N ASN A 103 1.11 -8.29 -11.99
CA ASN A 103 1.60 -7.61 -13.20
C ASN A 103 0.41 -7.08 -14.03
N ASN A 104 -0.43 -6.26 -13.39
CA ASN A 104 -1.57 -5.62 -14.02
C ASN A 104 -1.51 -4.12 -13.74
N TRP A 105 -2.07 -3.34 -14.66
CA TRP A 105 -2.34 -1.93 -14.48
C TRP A 105 -3.83 -1.76 -14.18
N VAL A 106 -4.18 -1.16 -13.05
CA VAL A 106 -5.57 -0.83 -12.70
C VAL A 106 -5.68 0.69 -12.68
N ALA A 107 -6.22 1.25 -13.75
CA ALA A 107 -6.04 2.66 -14.06
C ALA A 107 -7.33 3.36 -14.52
N GLU A 108 -7.49 4.63 -14.15
CA GLU A 108 -8.56 5.50 -14.65
C GLU A 108 -9.98 4.90 -14.45
N ASN A 109 -10.21 4.28 -13.29
CA ASN A 109 -11.51 3.75 -12.92
C ASN A 109 -12.24 4.73 -12.00
N HIS A 110 -13.56 4.87 -12.22
CA HIS A 110 -14.35 5.92 -11.59
C HIS A 110 -15.56 5.35 -10.84
N LEU A 111 -15.45 5.29 -9.52
CA LEU A 111 -16.55 4.95 -8.63
C LEU A 111 -17.29 6.22 -8.21
N LEU A 112 -18.57 6.32 -8.60
CA LEU A 112 -19.49 7.37 -8.14
C LEU A 112 -20.69 6.72 -7.45
N GLN A 113 -20.72 6.70 -6.10
CA GLN A 113 -21.75 5.97 -5.35
C GLN A 113 -22.20 6.65 -4.05
N GLN A 114 -23.43 6.33 -3.64
CA GLN A 114 -24.05 6.69 -2.36
C GLN A 114 -24.53 5.45 -1.60
N PRO A 115 -24.48 5.44 -0.25
CA PRO A 115 -23.85 6.43 0.63
C PRO A 115 -22.34 6.16 0.86
N ALA A 116 -21.78 5.12 0.24
CA ALA A 116 -20.39 4.74 0.39
C ALA A 116 -19.76 4.46 -0.98
N ALA A 117 -18.51 4.91 -1.14
CA ALA A 117 -17.67 4.68 -2.30
C ALA A 117 -16.37 4.02 -1.82
N ASP A 118 -16.29 2.70 -1.97
CA ASP A 118 -15.16 1.89 -1.50
C ASP A 118 -14.40 1.32 -2.70
N GLY A 119 -13.10 1.64 -2.83
CA GLY A 119 -12.21 1.09 -3.85
C GLY A 119 -12.50 1.62 -5.25
N GLY A 120 -11.85 2.73 -5.63
CA GLY A 120 -11.92 3.24 -7.01
C GLY A 120 -11.23 2.28 -7.99
N GLY A 121 -10.03 1.82 -7.66
CA GLY A 121 -9.32 0.80 -8.44
C GLY A 121 -9.78 -0.61 -8.07
N ILE A 122 -9.38 -1.09 -6.90
CA ILE A 122 -9.69 -2.45 -6.41
C ILE A 122 -10.47 -2.36 -5.10
N ASN A 123 -11.55 -3.13 -5.01
CA ASN A 123 -12.29 -3.36 -3.76
C ASN A 123 -12.35 -4.85 -3.47
N ALA A 124 -11.83 -5.28 -2.31
CA ALA A 124 -11.96 -6.65 -1.86
C ALA A 124 -12.50 -6.75 -0.43
N VAL A 125 -13.54 -7.56 -0.26
CA VAL A 125 -14.04 -7.98 1.04
C VAL A 125 -13.78 -9.47 1.20
N LEU A 126 -12.81 -9.83 2.04
CA LEU A 126 -12.39 -11.22 2.25
C LEU A 126 -13.00 -11.78 3.54
N ASN A 127 -13.35 -13.06 3.51
CA ASN A 127 -13.91 -13.76 4.68
C ASN A 127 -13.42 -15.20 4.73
N GLY A 128 -13.57 -15.85 5.88
CA GLY A 128 -13.36 -17.28 6.04
C GLY A 128 -11.90 -17.64 5.85
N THR A 129 -11.56 -18.36 4.79
CA THR A 129 -10.18 -18.78 4.48
C THR A 129 -9.71 -18.24 3.12
N MET A 130 -10.31 -17.15 2.63
CA MET A 130 -9.89 -16.53 1.37
C MET A 130 -8.49 -15.95 1.48
N ARG A 131 -7.71 -16.11 0.41
CA ARG A 131 -6.38 -15.52 0.25
C ARG A 131 -6.34 -14.66 -0.99
N LEU A 132 -5.88 -13.42 -0.87
CA LEU A 132 -5.63 -12.50 -1.97
C LEU A 132 -4.16 -12.13 -2.03
N GLU A 133 -3.58 -12.14 -3.23
CA GLU A 133 -2.25 -11.61 -3.51
C GLU A 133 -2.36 -10.57 -4.63
N ILE A 134 -1.76 -9.41 -4.40
CA ILE A 134 -1.61 -8.33 -5.39
C ILE A 134 -0.11 -8.09 -5.52
N LEU A 135 0.43 -8.44 -6.68
CA LEU A 135 1.86 -8.56 -6.91
C LEU A 135 2.27 -7.73 -8.12
N ASP A 136 3.30 -6.90 -7.99
CA ASP A 136 3.90 -6.18 -9.13
C ASP A 136 2.87 -5.39 -9.94
N CYS A 137 1.88 -4.78 -9.26
CA CYS A 137 0.78 -4.07 -9.91
C CYS A 137 1.00 -2.56 -9.85
N LEU A 138 0.53 -1.89 -10.90
CA LEU A 138 0.45 -0.43 -10.96
C LEU A 138 -1.02 -0.02 -10.81
N VAL A 139 -1.34 0.80 -9.81
CA VAL A 139 -2.71 1.21 -9.48
C VAL A 139 -2.78 2.72 -9.42
N TYR A 140 -3.34 3.37 -10.44
CA TYR A 140 -3.24 4.82 -10.56
C TYR A 140 -4.45 5.52 -11.16
N ALA A 141 -4.56 6.82 -10.88
CA ALA A 141 -5.61 7.69 -11.41
C ALA A 141 -7.04 7.16 -11.18
N ASN A 142 -7.26 6.32 -10.16
CA ASN A 142 -8.57 5.82 -9.81
C ASN A 142 -9.25 6.78 -8.82
N THR A 143 -10.57 6.92 -8.93
CA THR A 143 -11.34 7.84 -8.09
C THR A 143 -12.49 7.15 -7.40
N ALA A 144 -12.65 7.37 -6.09
CA ALA A 144 -13.84 6.99 -5.33
C ALA A 144 -14.56 8.23 -4.80
N THR A 145 -15.69 8.58 -5.43
CA THR A 145 -16.46 9.79 -5.14
C THR A 145 -17.82 9.47 -4.53
N THR A 146 -18.17 10.23 -3.51
CA THR A 146 -19.48 10.21 -2.85
C THR A 146 -19.94 11.65 -2.58
N TRP A 147 -21.23 11.87 -2.36
CA TRP A 147 -21.85 13.17 -2.05
C TRP A 147 -22.76 13.07 -0.81
N ASN A 148 -23.47 14.13 -0.43
CA ASN A 148 -24.46 14.12 0.68
C ASN A 148 -23.95 13.48 2.00
N GLN A 149 -22.73 13.81 2.44
CA GLN A 149 -22.13 13.27 3.66
C GLN A 149 -21.83 11.76 3.63
N GLY A 150 -21.69 11.16 2.44
CA GLY A 150 -21.28 9.77 2.27
C GLY A 150 -19.82 9.50 2.66
N SER A 151 -19.45 8.22 2.79
CA SER A 151 -18.06 7.82 3.08
C SER A 151 -17.32 7.40 1.80
N ALA A 152 -16.14 7.95 1.54
CA ALA A 152 -15.27 7.55 0.44
C ALA A 152 -13.96 6.98 0.99
N ARG A 153 -13.59 5.77 0.55
CA ARG A 153 -12.45 5.03 1.13
C ARG A 153 -11.66 4.29 0.05
N GLY A 154 -10.33 4.42 0.07
CA GLY A 154 -9.44 3.68 -0.81
C GLY A 154 -9.63 4.07 -2.27
N GLY A 155 -9.15 5.24 -2.68
CA GLY A 155 -9.23 5.69 -4.07
C GLY A 155 -8.59 4.67 -5.02
N GLY A 156 -7.40 4.20 -4.68
CA GLY A 156 -6.74 3.08 -5.35
C GLY A 156 -7.29 1.74 -4.85
N LEU A 157 -7.03 1.42 -3.58
CA LEU A 157 -7.27 0.10 -2.99
C LEU A 157 -8.14 0.19 -1.74
N PHE A 158 -9.17 -0.65 -1.66
CA PHE A 158 -9.97 -0.87 -0.47
C PHE A 158 -10.01 -2.35 -0.10
N PHE A 159 -9.54 -2.67 1.10
CA PHE A 159 -9.50 -4.03 1.62
C PHE A 159 -10.13 -4.12 3.01
N PHE A 160 -10.97 -5.14 3.16
CA PHE A 160 -11.62 -5.42 4.42
C PHE A 160 -11.68 -6.93 4.66
N LEU A 161 -10.95 -7.40 5.67
CA LEU A 161 -10.71 -8.81 5.94
C LEU A 161 -11.37 -9.27 7.24
N ARG A 162 -11.94 -10.48 7.26
CA ARG A 162 -12.59 -11.12 8.42
C ARG A 162 -12.33 -12.62 8.49
N GLY A 163 -12.52 -13.22 9.66
CA GLY A 163 -12.24 -14.64 9.89
C GLY A 163 -10.74 -14.95 9.74
N ASN A 164 -10.40 -16.07 9.10
CA ASN A 164 -9.00 -16.48 8.84
C ASN A 164 -8.51 -16.09 7.43
N SER A 165 -9.03 -14.99 6.86
CA SER A 165 -8.60 -14.54 5.52
C SER A 165 -7.22 -13.90 5.55
N SER A 166 -6.52 -13.89 4.42
CA SER A 166 -5.22 -13.23 4.29
C SER A 166 -5.08 -12.38 3.03
N ILE A 167 -4.31 -11.30 3.12
CA ILE A 167 -3.89 -10.49 1.96
C ILE A 167 -2.38 -10.26 1.97
N LEU A 168 -1.78 -10.28 0.78
CA LEU A 168 -0.44 -9.80 0.50
C LEU A 168 -0.52 -8.74 -0.61
N VAL A 169 0.07 -7.57 -0.36
CA VAL A 169 0.35 -6.54 -1.36
C VAL A 169 1.87 -6.39 -1.43
N GLU A 170 2.46 -6.68 -2.59
CA GLU A 170 3.92 -6.74 -2.76
C GLU A 170 4.34 -6.14 -4.10
N GLY A 171 5.41 -5.34 -4.12
CA GLY A 171 5.97 -4.80 -5.35
C GLY A 171 5.05 -3.82 -6.09
N CYS A 172 4.09 -3.19 -5.39
CA CYS A 172 3.06 -2.38 -6.03
C CYS A 172 3.39 -0.89 -6.00
N ASP A 173 3.03 -0.19 -7.08
CA ASP A 173 3.04 1.27 -7.17
C ASP A 173 1.60 1.79 -7.19
N ILE A 174 1.24 2.61 -6.21
CA ILE A 174 -0.12 3.10 -6.00
C ILE A 174 -0.08 4.63 -5.96
N HIS A 175 -0.37 5.28 -7.08
CA HIS A 175 -0.21 6.73 -7.18
C HIS A 175 -1.35 7.48 -7.86
N GLU A 176 -1.45 8.78 -7.57
CA GLU A 176 -2.43 9.68 -8.19
C GLU A 176 -3.90 9.22 -8.06
N ASN A 177 -4.19 8.37 -7.08
CA ASN A 177 -5.57 7.97 -6.79
C ASN A 177 -6.24 8.99 -5.87
N SER A 178 -7.56 9.09 -5.92
CA SER A 178 -8.30 10.05 -5.11
C SER A 178 -9.56 9.52 -4.47
N VAL A 179 -9.88 10.06 -3.30
CA VAL A 179 -11.19 9.94 -2.67
C VAL A 179 -11.83 11.32 -2.54
N GLU A 180 -13.13 11.41 -2.81
CA GLU A 180 -13.87 12.68 -2.72
C GLU A 180 -15.20 12.50 -1.98
N SER A 181 -15.47 13.39 -1.03
CA SER A 181 -16.76 13.48 -0.34
C SER A 181 -17.12 14.92 0.04
N ASP A 182 -18.41 15.23 -0.03
CA ASP A 182 -19.00 16.49 0.45
C ASP A 182 -19.64 16.32 1.83
N GLY A 183 -18.89 16.68 2.87
CA GLY A 183 -19.31 16.72 4.27
C GLY A 183 -19.29 15.37 4.98
N GLY A 184 -18.76 14.32 4.34
CA GLY A 184 -18.68 12.97 4.89
C GLY A 184 -17.26 12.57 5.30
N SER A 185 -17.04 11.27 5.49
CA SER A 185 -15.72 10.71 5.83
C SER A 185 -14.94 10.36 4.57
N ARG A 186 -13.64 10.63 4.59
CA ARG A 186 -12.72 10.42 3.48
C ARG A 186 -11.47 9.77 4.02
N MET A 187 -11.15 8.57 3.55
CA MET A 187 -10.01 7.80 4.08
C MET A 187 -9.18 7.23 2.94
N ALA A 188 -7.86 7.43 2.98
CA ALA A 188 -6.91 6.85 2.04
C ALA A 188 -7.22 7.10 0.55
N GLY A 189 -6.63 8.14 -0.02
CA GLY A 189 -6.55 8.31 -1.47
C GLY A 189 -5.91 7.08 -2.12
N GLY A 190 -4.83 6.56 -1.52
CA GLY A 190 -4.12 5.37 -1.99
C GLY A 190 -4.75 4.06 -1.51
N MET A 191 -4.49 3.65 -0.27
CA MET A 191 -4.88 2.33 0.25
C MET A 191 -5.56 2.35 1.62
N PHE A 192 -6.79 1.83 1.66
CA PHE A 192 -7.48 1.48 2.90
C PHE A 192 -7.35 -0.03 3.14
N LEU A 193 -6.83 -0.44 4.29
CA LEU A 193 -6.71 -1.85 4.67
C LEU A 193 -7.13 -2.06 6.13
N GLU A 194 -8.18 -2.86 6.32
CA GLU A 194 -8.66 -3.26 7.64
C GLU A 194 -8.68 -4.78 7.80
N THR A 195 -8.11 -5.27 8.90
CA THR A 195 -8.14 -6.68 9.30
C THR A 195 -8.91 -6.86 10.61
N GLN A 196 -9.78 -7.88 10.65
CA GLN A 196 -10.62 -8.24 11.79
C GLN A 196 -10.50 -9.74 12.11
N ASP A 197 -10.95 -10.17 13.30
CA ASP A 197 -10.85 -11.57 13.76
C ASP A 197 -9.41 -12.12 13.62
N ASP A 198 -9.23 -13.37 13.19
CA ASP A 198 -7.92 -14.01 12.99
C ASP A 198 -7.27 -13.69 11.62
N SER A 199 -7.64 -12.57 10.97
CA SER A 199 -7.16 -12.25 9.61
C SER A 199 -5.76 -11.66 9.61
N THR A 200 -5.08 -11.77 8.47
CA THR A 200 -3.68 -11.36 8.31
C THR A 200 -3.49 -10.47 7.10
N GLY A 201 -2.78 -9.35 7.27
CA GLY A 201 -2.42 -8.45 6.18
C GLY A 201 -0.91 -8.26 6.09
N VAL A 202 -0.36 -8.34 4.89
CA VAL A 202 1.06 -8.02 4.64
C VAL A 202 1.13 -7.00 3.51
N VAL A 203 1.84 -5.91 3.74
CA VAL A 203 2.23 -4.91 2.73
C VAL A 203 3.74 -4.86 2.72
N ARG A 204 4.35 -5.13 1.57
CA ARG A 204 5.81 -5.13 1.39
C ARG A 204 6.19 -4.44 0.10
N ASP A 205 7.35 -3.78 0.05
CA ASP A 205 7.94 -3.26 -1.20
C ASP A 205 6.90 -2.47 -2.02
N THR A 206 6.09 -1.67 -1.34
CA THR A 206 4.93 -0.98 -1.92
C THR A 206 5.07 0.52 -1.73
N PHE A 207 4.83 1.28 -2.79
CA PHE A 207 4.95 2.73 -2.79
C PHE A 207 3.59 3.41 -2.99
N LEU A 208 3.31 4.40 -2.17
CA LEU A 208 2.08 5.20 -2.22
C LEU A 208 2.44 6.68 -2.42
N PHE A 209 2.27 7.18 -3.63
CA PHE A 209 2.73 8.50 -4.01
C PHE A 209 1.65 9.40 -4.63
N GLY A 210 1.61 10.68 -4.29
CA GLY A 210 0.74 11.62 -5.02
C GLY A 210 -0.75 11.33 -4.92
N ASN A 211 -1.19 10.52 -3.95
CA ASN A 211 -2.62 10.25 -3.76
C ASN A 211 -3.29 11.42 -3.05
N SER A 212 -4.58 11.62 -3.28
CA SER A 212 -5.29 12.81 -2.81
C SER A 212 -6.61 12.52 -2.10
N ILE A 213 -6.93 13.35 -1.12
CA ILE A 213 -8.26 13.47 -0.52
C ILE A 213 -8.86 14.81 -0.94
N LEU A 214 -10.04 14.78 -1.56
CA LEU A 214 -10.72 15.97 -2.08
C LEU A 214 -12.03 16.25 -1.31
N GLY A 215 -12.44 17.51 -1.21
CA GLY A 215 -13.78 17.92 -0.73
C GLY A 215 -13.83 18.46 0.69
N THR A 216 -14.91 18.18 1.44
CA THR A 216 -15.09 18.67 2.83
C THR A 216 -15.53 17.55 3.78
N GLY A 217 -15.25 17.70 5.07
CA GLY A 217 -15.56 16.69 6.10
C GLY A 217 -14.31 16.14 6.77
N THR A 218 -14.43 15.00 7.43
CA THR A 218 -13.32 14.35 8.15
C THR A 218 -12.43 13.60 7.18
N SER A 219 -11.13 13.88 7.20
CA SER A 219 -10.12 13.20 6.38
C SER A 219 -9.18 12.39 7.27
N GLU A 220 -8.82 11.18 6.84
CA GLU A 220 -7.89 10.31 7.56
C GLU A 220 -6.95 9.60 6.58
N GLY A 221 -5.63 9.81 6.72
CA GLY A 221 -4.58 9.19 5.93
C GLY A 221 -4.65 9.52 4.44
N SER A 222 -3.99 10.58 3.95
CA SER A 222 -4.07 10.93 2.52
C SER A 222 -3.53 9.82 1.60
N GLY A 223 -2.43 9.17 2.00
CA GLY A 223 -1.86 8.03 1.31
C GLY A 223 -2.49 6.71 1.76
N GLY A 224 -2.51 6.43 3.06
CA GLY A 224 -2.95 5.15 3.59
C GLY A 224 -3.70 5.20 4.92
N PHE A 225 -4.57 4.23 5.13
CA PHE A 225 -5.29 4.00 6.39
C PHE A 225 -5.27 2.51 6.72
N PHE A 226 -4.56 2.14 7.78
CA PHE A 226 -4.38 0.74 8.20
C PHE A 226 -4.97 0.50 9.59
N ARG A 227 -5.82 -0.51 9.71
CA ARG A 227 -6.45 -0.88 10.99
C ARG A 227 -6.39 -2.38 11.23
N THR A 228 -6.04 -2.77 12.44
CA THR A 228 -6.12 -4.14 12.93
C THR A 228 -7.01 -4.20 14.17
N HIS A 229 -7.88 -5.21 14.28
CA HIS A 229 -8.63 -5.49 15.50
C HIS A 229 -9.04 -6.95 15.71
N GLU A 230 -9.51 -7.28 16.92
CA GLU A 230 -10.12 -8.58 17.30
C GLU A 230 -9.24 -9.84 17.05
N GLY A 231 -7.93 -9.79 17.31
CA GLY A 231 -7.04 -10.95 17.12
C GLY A 231 -6.20 -10.90 15.84
N SER A 232 -6.47 -9.93 14.97
CA SER A 232 -5.85 -9.87 13.65
C SER A 232 -4.42 -9.36 13.73
N SER A 233 -3.68 -9.60 12.64
CA SER A 233 -2.31 -9.09 12.52
C SER A 233 -2.07 -8.39 11.20
N MET A 234 -1.19 -7.40 11.22
CA MET A 234 -0.69 -6.73 10.03
C MET A 234 0.82 -6.49 10.10
N GLU A 235 1.50 -6.72 9.00
CA GLU A 235 2.90 -6.38 8.80
C GLU A 235 3.04 -5.45 7.60
N VAL A 236 3.70 -4.31 7.80
CA VAL A 236 4.00 -3.31 6.76
C VAL A 236 5.49 -3.11 6.76
N VAL A 237 6.18 -3.53 5.71
CA VAL A 237 7.65 -3.50 5.66
C VAL A 237 8.15 -2.93 4.34
N GLN A 238 9.32 -2.28 4.36
CA GLN A 238 10.01 -1.89 3.13
C GLN A 238 9.10 -1.08 2.18
N SER A 239 8.29 -0.17 2.73
CA SER A 239 7.25 0.54 1.98
C SER A 239 7.41 2.05 2.12
N GLY A 240 6.85 2.80 1.17
CA GLY A 240 7.03 4.26 1.08
C GLY A 240 5.74 5.04 0.91
N TRP A 241 5.66 6.20 1.54
CA TRP A 241 4.60 7.19 1.35
C TRP A 241 5.22 8.55 1.06
N ALA A 242 4.86 9.16 -0.07
CA ALA A 242 5.37 10.49 -0.39
C ALA A 242 4.37 11.36 -1.12
N ALA A 243 4.41 12.67 -0.85
CA ALA A 243 3.61 13.68 -1.54
C ALA A 243 2.10 13.37 -1.62
N ASN A 244 1.54 12.71 -0.61
CA ASN A 244 0.10 12.49 -0.56
C ASN A 244 -0.59 13.72 0.06
N GLU A 245 -1.64 14.21 -0.59
CA GLU A 245 -2.22 15.53 -0.35
C GLU A 245 -3.69 15.51 0.07
N VAL A 246 -4.15 16.60 0.66
CA VAL A 246 -5.53 16.84 1.09
C VAL A 246 -5.98 18.20 0.55
N ASP A 247 -6.73 18.19 -0.55
CA ASP A 247 -7.37 19.40 -1.06
C ASP A 247 -8.75 19.59 -0.38
N GLY A 248 -8.74 20.39 0.67
CA GLY A 248 -9.94 20.85 1.37
C GLY A 248 -10.32 20.04 2.62
N GLY A 249 -10.85 20.76 3.61
CA GLY A 249 -11.21 20.21 4.91
C GLY A 249 -10.06 20.27 5.93
N ASP A 250 -10.06 19.34 6.87
CA ASP A 250 -9.06 19.25 7.93
C ASP A 250 -7.81 18.53 7.41
N ALA A 251 -6.64 19.14 7.65
CA ALA A 251 -5.35 18.53 7.36
C ALA A 251 -5.23 17.18 8.10
N THR A 252 -4.81 16.12 7.39
CA THR A 252 -4.62 14.77 7.94
C THR A 252 -3.21 14.28 7.68
N PRO A 253 -2.63 13.40 8.52
CA PRO A 253 -1.40 12.69 8.19
C PRO A 253 -1.46 11.95 6.84
N GLN A 254 -0.29 11.66 6.26
CA GLN A 254 -0.16 10.78 5.09
C GLN A 254 -0.60 9.35 5.39
N LEU A 255 -0.28 8.85 6.59
CA LEU A 255 -0.60 7.50 7.01
C LEU A 255 -1.23 7.51 8.40
N VAL A 256 -2.35 6.80 8.53
CA VAL A 256 -2.97 6.48 9.82
C VAL A 256 -2.87 4.99 10.08
N ILE A 257 -2.46 4.65 11.30
CA ILE A 257 -2.35 3.27 11.77
C ILE A 257 -3.11 3.10 13.09
N GLU A 258 -4.00 2.12 13.15
CA GLU A 258 -4.77 1.80 14.34
C GLU A 258 -4.64 0.32 14.72
N GLY A 259 -4.04 0.05 15.87
CA GLY A 259 -4.08 -1.26 16.53
C GLY A 259 -5.10 -1.24 17.67
N LEU A 260 -6.17 -2.03 17.54
CA LEU A 260 -7.27 -2.06 18.52
C LEU A 260 -7.45 -3.47 19.10
N ARG A 261 -7.91 -3.58 20.36
CA ARG A 261 -8.26 -4.86 21.02
C ARG A 261 -7.10 -5.86 20.99
N GLU A 262 -7.33 -7.16 20.86
CA GLU A 262 -6.26 -8.19 20.88
C GLU A 262 -5.48 -8.32 19.55
N SER A 263 -5.22 -7.23 18.83
CA SER A 263 -4.50 -7.25 17.54
C SER A 263 -3.00 -7.02 17.66
N SER A 264 -2.28 -7.29 16.58
CA SER A 264 -0.88 -6.88 16.41
C SER A 264 -0.65 -6.13 15.09
N LEU A 265 0.21 -5.12 15.13
CA LEU A 265 0.66 -4.42 13.93
C LEU A 265 2.16 -4.12 14.05
N ARG A 266 2.91 -4.47 13.02
CA ARG A 266 4.33 -4.12 12.90
C ARG A 266 4.51 -3.30 11.62
N MET A 267 5.11 -2.12 11.76
CA MET A 267 5.62 -1.35 10.64
C MET A 267 7.13 -1.26 10.75
N ALA A 268 7.86 -1.60 9.69
CA ALA A 268 9.30 -1.49 9.72
C ALA A 268 9.94 -1.09 8.39
N ASP A 269 11.18 -0.58 8.45
CA ASP A 269 12.04 -0.42 7.29
C ASP A 269 11.41 0.47 6.20
N SER A 270 10.66 1.50 6.61
CA SER A 270 9.72 2.21 5.75
C SER A 270 9.87 3.73 5.87
N GLY A 271 9.54 4.45 4.79
CA GLY A 271 9.72 5.90 4.67
C GLY A 271 8.41 6.66 4.48
N LEU A 272 8.28 7.81 5.13
CA LEU A 272 7.21 8.77 4.91
C LEU A 272 7.81 10.16 4.71
N ALA A 273 7.47 10.85 3.63
CA ALA A 273 8.09 12.12 3.29
C ALA A 273 7.18 13.12 2.55
N GLN A 274 7.42 14.41 2.74
CA GLN A 274 6.85 15.50 1.94
C GLN A 274 5.30 15.50 1.79
N GLY A 275 4.56 15.06 2.82
CA GLY A 275 3.11 15.25 2.85
C GLY A 275 2.75 16.73 3.04
N ASP A 276 1.53 17.13 2.67
CA ASP A 276 1.06 18.52 2.84
C ASP A 276 0.56 18.85 4.27
N ALA A 277 0.56 17.85 5.16
CA ALA A 277 0.04 17.94 6.51
C ALA A 277 0.91 17.16 7.51
N GLY A 278 0.40 16.13 8.19
CA GLY A 278 1.18 15.29 9.10
C GLY A 278 1.86 14.12 8.37
N GLY A 279 2.81 13.46 9.03
CA GLY A 279 3.41 12.23 8.50
C GLY A 279 2.60 10.99 8.85
N LEU A 280 2.72 10.58 10.12
CA LEU A 280 2.22 9.32 10.64
C LEU A 280 1.44 9.55 11.94
N ASP A 281 0.19 9.10 11.98
CA ASP A 281 -0.63 9.04 13.20
C ASP A 281 -0.89 7.59 13.60
N ILE A 282 -0.68 7.30 14.87
CA ILE A 282 -0.66 5.94 15.41
C ILE A 282 -1.54 5.92 16.66
N LEU A 283 -2.50 5.00 16.66
CA LEU A 283 -3.28 4.65 17.83
C LEU A 283 -3.06 3.19 18.20
N ALA A 284 -2.59 2.93 19.40
CA ALA A 284 -2.65 1.62 20.04
C ALA A 284 -3.64 1.68 21.21
N ALA A 285 -4.68 0.87 21.18
CA ALA A 285 -5.73 0.89 22.21
C ALA A 285 -6.11 -0.50 22.74
N SER A 286 -6.77 -0.53 23.89
CA SER A 286 -7.17 -1.76 24.59
C SER A 286 -5.99 -2.66 24.97
N THR A 287 -5.70 -3.71 24.18
CA THR A 287 -4.63 -4.69 24.42
C THR A 287 -3.75 -4.89 23.19
N ALA A 288 -3.84 -3.97 22.23
CA ALA A 288 -3.16 -4.14 20.94
C ALA A 288 -1.66 -4.00 21.11
N ILE A 289 -0.90 -4.61 20.21
CA ILE A 289 0.56 -4.51 20.17
C ILE A 289 0.95 -3.83 18.86
N VAL A 290 1.48 -2.62 18.93
CA VAL A 290 1.94 -1.85 17.78
C VAL A 290 3.44 -1.58 17.91
N HIS A 291 4.21 -1.97 16.90
CA HIS A 291 5.66 -1.74 16.85
C HIS A 291 6.05 -0.99 15.57
N LEU A 292 6.82 0.08 15.73
CA LEU A 292 7.47 0.83 14.66
C LEU A 292 8.97 0.69 14.82
N VAL A 293 9.65 0.20 13.78
CA VAL A 293 11.07 -0.12 13.83
C VAL A 293 11.73 0.37 12.53
N ASN A 294 12.84 1.09 12.60
CA ASN A 294 13.58 1.46 11.37
C ASN A 294 12.72 2.30 10.39
N MET A 295 12.06 3.33 10.93
CA MET A 295 11.23 4.24 10.15
C MET A 295 12.00 5.53 9.82
N THR A 296 11.70 6.18 8.70
CA THR A 296 12.09 7.58 8.44
C THR A 296 10.85 8.39 8.15
N VAL A 297 10.61 9.44 8.94
CA VAL A 297 9.45 10.33 8.78
C VAL A 297 9.94 11.76 8.71
N ALA A 298 9.90 12.36 7.50
CA ALA A 298 10.59 13.61 7.25
C ALA A 298 9.79 14.65 6.44
N ASP A 299 10.12 15.91 6.66
CA ASP A 299 9.66 17.05 5.85
C ASP A 299 8.13 17.23 5.73
N HIS A 300 7.41 16.97 6.82
CA HIS A 300 5.98 17.28 6.92
C HIS A 300 5.75 18.64 7.58
N PRO A 301 4.88 19.52 7.05
CA PRO A 301 4.61 20.81 7.68
C PRO A 301 3.92 20.69 9.06
N GLY A 302 3.25 19.57 9.33
CA GLY A 302 2.61 19.23 10.60
C GLY A 302 3.46 18.38 11.54
N THR A 303 2.81 17.50 12.30
CA THR A 303 3.51 16.53 13.15
C THR A 303 4.06 15.38 12.28
N GLY A 304 5.35 15.08 12.40
CA GLY A 304 5.98 13.93 11.76
C GLY A 304 5.36 12.65 12.28
N ILE A 305 5.58 12.32 13.56
CA ILE A 305 4.99 11.16 14.22
C ILE A 305 4.11 11.59 15.39
N LEU A 306 2.82 11.27 15.32
CA LEU A 306 1.88 11.35 16.44
C LEU A 306 1.59 9.94 16.94
N ALA A 307 1.97 9.65 18.18
CA ALA A 307 1.87 8.31 18.76
C ALA A 307 1.01 8.33 20.04
N THR A 308 -0.14 7.67 19.98
CA THR A 308 -1.09 7.61 21.10
C THR A 308 -1.25 6.17 21.59
N GLN A 309 -0.90 5.95 22.86
CA GLN A 309 -1.15 4.70 23.56
C GLN A 309 -2.29 4.87 24.57
N GLU A 310 -3.31 4.03 24.46
CA GLU A 310 -4.45 3.97 25.37
C GLU A 310 -4.55 2.61 26.09
N ASP A 311 -5.23 2.61 27.23
CA ASP A 311 -5.50 1.44 28.05
C ASP A 311 -4.26 0.62 28.44
N THR A 312 -4.25 -0.68 28.11
CA THR A 312 -3.20 -1.66 28.40
C THR A 312 -2.49 -2.14 27.13
N SER A 313 -2.62 -1.38 26.04
CA SER A 313 -1.95 -1.66 24.77
C SER A 313 -0.43 -1.53 24.94
N THR A 314 0.33 -1.99 23.95
CA THR A 314 1.78 -1.78 23.84
C THR A 314 2.05 -1.01 22.57
N LEU A 315 2.76 0.12 22.67
CA LEU A 315 3.24 0.91 21.54
C LEU A 315 4.73 1.17 21.72
N ALA A 316 5.54 0.71 20.77
CA ALA A 316 6.99 0.92 20.77
C ALA A 316 7.48 1.56 19.46
N ILE A 317 8.40 2.53 19.57
CA ILE A 317 9.03 3.22 18.44
C ILE A 317 10.54 3.16 18.61
N TYR A 318 11.22 2.42 17.73
CA TYR A 318 12.67 2.18 17.82
C TYR A 318 13.37 2.41 16.47
N ASN A 319 14.66 2.73 16.53
CA ASN A 319 15.53 2.91 15.37
C ASN A 319 14.95 3.86 14.32
N THR A 320 14.21 4.89 14.74
CA THR A 320 13.42 5.73 13.85
C THR A 320 14.00 7.14 13.73
N ILE A 321 14.05 7.67 12.51
CA ILE A 321 14.34 9.07 12.21
C ILE A 321 13.03 9.86 12.14
N ALA A 322 12.95 10.97 12.86
CA ALA A 322 11.94 12.00 12.67
C ALA A 322 12.62 13.37 12.58
N TYR A 323 12.61 13.99 11.39
CA TYR A 323 13.36 15.22 11.13
C TYR A 323 12.69 16.12 10.08
N GLY A 324 12.90 17.44 10.19
CA GLY A 324 12.38 18.39 9.20
C GLY A 324 10.87 18.61 9.28
N ASN A 325 10.20 18.06 10.30
CA ASN A 325 8.76 18.22 10.47
C ASN A 325 8.42 19.49 11.27
N GLY A 326 7.17 19.96 11.18
CA GLY A 326 6.66 21.02 12.06
C GLY A 326 6.78 20.64 13.55
N THR A 327 6.51 19.37 13.87
CA THR A 327 6.88 18.74 15.15
C THR A 327 7.31 17.31 14.89
N ASP A 328 8.56 16.96 15.15
CA ASP A 328 9.10 15.65 14.74
C ASP A 328 8.41 14.46 15.42
N LEU A 329 8.23 14.50 16.74
CA LEU A 329 7.60 13.42 17.50
C LEU A 329 6.73 13.98 18.64
N THR A 330 5.49 13.51 18.71
CA THR A 330 4.59 13.71 19.84
C THR A 330 4.09 12.37 20.34
N THR A 331 4.19 12.13 21.65
CA THR A 331 3.71 10.91 22.29
C THR A 331 2.66 11.19 23.37
N SER A 332 1.70 10.29 23.52
CA SER A 332 0.71 10.28 24.60
C SER A 332 0.59 8.87 25.18
N GLY A 333 0.44 8.77 26.50
CA GLY A 333 0.47 7.49 27.23
C GLY A 333 1.88 7.11 27.67
N THR A 334 2.19 5.81 27.64
CA THR A 334 3.47 5.23 28.10
C THR A 334 4.28 4.63 26.95
N VAL A 335 4.31 5.33 25.81
CA VAL A 335 4.96 4.87 24.58
C VAL A 335 6.42 4.52 24.89
N ASP A 336 6.83 3.30 24.54
CA ASP A 336 8.21 2.85 24.68
C ASP A 336 9.04 3.36 23.49
N THR A 337 10.16 4.01 23.77
CA THR A 337 11.00 4.62 22.73
C THR A 337 12.47 4.34 23.00
N GLY A 338 13.23 3.96 21.98
CA GLY A 338 14.67 3.74 22.10
C GLY A 338 15.42 3.88 20.79
N SER A 339 16.67 4.34 20.85
CA SER A 339 17.57 4.49 19.69
C SER A 339 16.96 5.24 18.50
N ASN A 340 16.20 6.32 18.76
CA ASN A 340 15.60 7.17 17.72
C ASN A 340 16.45 8.44 17.51
N LEU A 341 16.44 8.98 16.30
CA LEU A 341 17.02 10.28 15.95
C LEU A 341 15.89 11.29 15.70
N VAL A 342 15.60 12.11 16.70
CA VAL A 342 14.46 13.06 16.68
C VAL A 342 14.96 14.49 16.73
N GLY A 343 14.60 15.29 15.72
CA GLY A 343 14.95 16.72 15.65
C GLY A 343 16.43 17.03 15.48
N VAL A 344 17.21 16.03 15.07
CA VAL A 344 18.64 16.15 14.74
C VAL A 344 18.81 15.82 13.26
N ASP A 345 19.57 16.66 12.56
CA ASP A 345 19.83 16.49 11.14
C ASP A 345 20.50 15.14 10.84
N PRO A 346 19.84 14.23 10.10
CA PRO A 346 20.37 12.93 9.74
C PRO A 346 21.39 13.01 8.59
N LEU A 347 21.61 14.18 8.00
CA LEU A 347 22.48 14.36 6.83
C LEU A 347 22.01 13.53 5.63
N PHE A 348 20.76 13.74 5.20
CA PHE A 348 20.22 13.13 3.99
C PHE A 348 20.96 13.60 2.72
N VAL A 349 21.01 12.76 1.69
CA VAL A 349 21.67 13.04 0.40
C VAL A 349 21.00 14.21 -0.33
N ASP A 350 19.71 14.08 -0.68
CA ASP A 350 18.92 15.13 -1.31
C ASP A 350 17.42 14.99 -0.99
N PRO A 351 16.97 15.50 0.17
CA PRO A 351 15.57 15.39 0.58
C PRO A 351 14.62 16.13 -0.37
N THR A 352 15.10 17.05 -1.22
CA THR A 352 14.24 17.79 -2.17
C THR A 352 13.78 16.93 -3.34
N THR A 353 14.54 15.89 -3.68
CA THR A 353 14.21 14.92 -4.72
C THR A 353 13.75 13.58 -4.15
N LEU A 354 13.32 13.54 -2.88
CA LEU A 354 12.96 12.33 -2.13
C LEU A 354 14.12 11.35 -1.90
N ASP A 355 15.36 11.82 -1.95
CA ASP A 355 16.54 11.02 -1.61
C ASP A 355 16.88 11.19 -0.12
N TYR A 356 16.31 10.28 0.66
CA TYR A 356 16.45 10.22 2.12
C TYR A 356 17.51 9.22 2.58
N TYR A 357 18.42 8.81 1.70
CA TYR A 357 19.59 8.02 2.12
C TYR A 357 20.52 8.82 3.01
N LEU A 358 21.22 8.13 3.92
CA LEU A 358 22.19 8.75 4.80
C LEU A 358 23.51 9.04 4.06
N THR A 359 24.13 10.17 4.36
CA THR A 359 25.50 10.48 3.94
C THR A 359 26.53 10.06 5.01
N GLU A 360 27.81 9.96 4.60
CA GLU A 360 28.93 9.65 5.50
C GLU A 360 29.00 10.61 6.70
N GLY A 361 29.06 10.05 7.91
CA GLY A 361 29.13 10.81 9.15
C GLY A 361 27.76 11.23 9.70
N SER A 362 26.67 10.67 9.15
CA SER A 362 25.34 10.79 9.71
C SER A 362 25.32 10.38 11.19
N PRO A 363 24.60 11.11 12.07
CA PRO A 363 24.38 10.68 13.44
C PRO A 363 23.44 9.46 13.56
N ALA A 364 22.85 9.00 12.47
CA ALA A 364 22.03 7.78 12.43
C ALA A 364 22.85 6.51 12.10
N GLU A 365 24.05 6.66 11.54
CA GLU A 365 24.94 5.57 11.11
C GLU A 365 25.48 4.77 12.31
N ASN A 366 25.20 3.47 12.34
CA ASN A 366 25.57 2.49 13.36
C ASN A 366 25.13 2.88 14.78
N MET A 367 23.94 3.48 14.90
CA MET A 367 23.43 4.00 16.17
C MET A 367 22.14 3.31 16.67
N GLY A 368 21.61 2.33 15.95
CA GLY A 368 20.39 1.63 16.30
C GLY A 368 20.57 0.51 17.33
N ASP A 369 19.44 0.01 17.83
CA ASP A 369 19.33 -1.20 18.64
C ASP A 369 19.18 -2.43 17.74
N ASN A 370 20.02 -3.44 17.93
CA ASN A 370 19.94 -4.72 17.19
C ASN A 370 18.80 -5.63 17.67
N TYR A 371 18.18 -5.31 18.81
CA TYR A 371 17.12 -6.11 19.43
C TYR A 371 15.90 -5.27 19.85
N PRO A 372 15.34 -4.44 18.96
CA PRO A 372 14.22 -3.57 19.31
C PRO A 372 12.96 -4.40 19.55
N PRO A 373 11.99 -3.91 20.33
CA PRO A 373 10.65 -4.47 20.36
C PRO A 373 10.07 -4.61 18.94
N GLY A 374 9.53 -5.78 18.63
CA GLY A 374 9.08 -6.11 17.27
C GLY A 374 10.16 -6.67 16.33
N GLY A 375 11.43 -6.60 16.72
CA GLY A 375 12.56 -7.17 15.99
C GLY A 375 12.92 -6.43 14.70
N LEU A 376 14.13 -6.70 14.21
CA LEU A 376 14.61 -6.23 12.91
C LEU A 376 14.12 -7.14 11.79
N SER A 377 13.85 -6.55 10.63
CA SER A 377 13.71 -7.35 9.40
C SER A 377 15.09 -7.87 8.96
N PRO A 378 15.14 -8.98 8.20
CA PRO A 378 16.42 -9.50 7.71
C PRO A 378 17.14 -8.55 6.75
N VAL A 379 16.36 -7.77 6.01
CA VAL A 379 16.82 -6.86 4.97
C VAL A 379 16.14 -5.49 5.10
N ASP A 380 16.73 -4.50 4.43
CA ASP A 380 16.23 -3.15 4.33
C ASP A 380 15.38 -2.87 3.11
N VAL A 381 14.96 -1.60 2.91
CA VAL A 381 14.12 -1.22 1.77
C VAL A 381 14.77 -1.54 0.41
N GLU A 382 16.11 -1.61 0.35
CA GLU A 382 16.88 -1.93 -0.86
C GLU A 382 17.22 -3.43 -0.95
N GLY A 383 16.73 -4.24 -0.01
CA GLY A 383 17.05 -5.67 0.08
C GLY A 383 18.44 -5.98 0.64
N SER A 384 19.15 -4.99 1.16
CA SER A 384 20.46 -5.15 1.82
C SER A 384 20.31 -5.69 3.23
N SER A 385 21.33 -6.40 3.75
CA SER A 385 21.31 -6.92 5.12
C SER A 385 21.12 -5.79 6.14
N ARG A 386 20.16 -5.94 7.05
CA ARG A 386 19.81 -4.90 8.04
C ARG A 386 20.86 -4.65 9.13
N VAL A 387 21.85 -5.52 9.28
CA VAL A 387 22.94 -5.29 10.23
C VAL A 387 24.25 -5.40 9.48
N VAL A 388 24.88 -4.26 9.24
CA VAL A 388 26.22 -4.11 8.69
C VAL A 388 27.16 -3.67 9.82
N ASP A 389 28.41 -4.12 9.79
CA ASP A 389 29.44 -3.79 10.80
C ASP A 389 29.08 -4.05 12.29
N GLY A 390 28.01 -4.81 12.52
CA GLY A 390 27.57 -5.29 13.83
C GLY A 390 26.57 -4.39 14.55
N ILE A 391 26.17 -3.24 14.00
CA ILE A 391 25.15 -2.35 14.56
C ILE A 391 24.26 -1.84 13.44
N VAL A 392 22.94 -1.91 13.60
CA VAL A 392 21.96 -1.39 12.64
C VAL A 392 21.98 0.14 12.60
N ASP A 393 21.74 0.72 11.43
CA ASP A 393 21.48 2.14 11.26
C ASP A 393 20.07 2.52 11.75
N ILE A 394 19.90 3.77 12.16
CA ILE A 394 18.57 4.34 12.44
C ILE A 394 17.97 4.77 11.09
N GLY A 395 16.71 4.44 10.82
CA GLY A 395 16.03 4.79 9.56
C GLY A 395 15.66 3.57 8.70
N PHE A 396 15.17 3.82 7.49
CA PHE A 396 14.61 2.78 6.62
C PHE A 396 15.66 1.99 5.83
N ALA A 397 16.87 2.53 5.67
CA ALA A 397 17.94 1.93 4.86
C ALA A 397 19.18 1.71 5.74
N GLU A 398 19.92 0.66 5.41
CA GLU A 398 21.23 0.39 6.00
C GLU A 398 22.33 0.90 5.08
N GLY A 399 23.37 1.47 5.68
CA GLY A 399 24.54 1.97 5.00
C GLY A 399 24.40 3.42 4.54
N ILE A 400 25.53 3.95 4.09
CA ILE A 400 25.61 5.24 3.42
C ILE A 400 25.39 5.02 1.93
N ASP A 401 24.66 5.91 1.26
CA ASP A 401 24.64 5.89 -0.20
C ASP A 401 26.06 6.23 -0.67
N VAL A 402 26.77 5.18 -1.10
CA VAL A 402 28.02 5.36 -1.81
C VAL A 402 27.57 5.86 -3.18
N ILE A 403 27.89 7.12 -3.51
CA ILE A 403 27.65 7.92 -4.74
C ILE A 403 27.64 7.16 -6.11
N PHE A 404 27.93 5.86 -6.14
CA PHE A 404 27.89 4.95 -7.27
C PHE A 404 26.82 3.84 -7.17
N ALA A 405 25.92 3.82 -6.17
CA ALA A 405 24.94 2.73 -5.97
C ALA A 405 23.58 2.97 -6.67
N CYS A 406 23.25 4.21 -7.04
CA CYS A 406 22.07 4.50 -7.86
C CYS A 406 22.29 4.05 -9.32
N SER A 407 21.86 2.82 -9.62
CA SER A 407 21.45 2.39 -10.96
C SER A 407 22.52 2.26 -12.06
N PHE A 408 23.82 2.24 -11.74
CA PHE A 408 24.84 1.81 -12.73
C PHE A 408 24.66 0.33 -13.14
N GLU A 409 23.95 -0.47 -12.35
CA GLU A 409 23.71 -1.91 -12.55
C GLU A 409 22.56 -2.25 -13.51
N THR A 410 21.67 -1.32 -13.88
CA THR A 410 20.61 -1.62 -14.89
C THR A 410 21.14 -1.66 -16.32
N GLY A 411 22.38 -1.20 -16.55
CA GLY A 411 23.03 -1.26 -17.86
C GLY A 411 22.30 -0.50 -18.96
N ASP A 412 21.35 0.37 -18.63
CA ASP A 412 20.64 1.17 -19.61
C ASP A 412 21.51 2.35 -20.09
N ILE A 413 22.30 2.05 -21.13
CA ILE A 413 23.10 3.02 -21.88
C ILE A 413 22.31 3.69 -23.01
N SER A 414 20.99 3.47 -23.14
CA SER A 414 20.21 3.94 -24.29
C SER A 414 20.06 5.47 -24.35
N THR A 415 20.32 6.17 -23.24
CA THR A 415 20.35 7.63 -23.16
C THR A 415 21.75 8.22 -23.38
N TRP A 416 22.79 7.39 -23.50
CA TRP A 416 24.14 7.83 -23.88
C TRP A 416 24.26 7.91 -25.41
N VAL A 417 23.46 8.79 -26.00
CA VAL A 417 23.70 9.22 -27.38
C VAL A 417 24.89 10.17 -27.34
N ASP A 418 25.98 9.70 -27.92
CA ASP A 418 27.23 10.39 -28.13
C ASP A 418 27.01 11.64 -29.01
N ASP A 419 26.84 12.80 -28.37
CA ASP A 419 26.93 14.11 -29.03
C ASP A 419 28.42 14.45 -29.24
N GLY A 420 29.09 13.72 -30.16
CA GLY A 420 30.25 14.24 -30.87
C GLY A 420 31.45 13.33 -31.12
N ALA A 421 31.46 12.67 -32.28
CA ALA A 421 32.56 12.70 -33.25
C ALA A 421 32.10 12.35 -34.67
#